data_AF-A0A4U9D932-F1
#
_entry.id   AF-A0A4U9D932-F1
#
_cell.length_a   1.000
_cell.length_b   1.000
_cell.length_c   1.000
_cell.angle_alpha   90.00
_cell.angle_beta   90.00
_cell.angle_gamma   90.00
#
_symmetry.space_group_name_H-M   'P 1'
#
loop_
_entity.id
_entity.type
_entity.pdbx_description
1 polymer ?
#
loop_
_entity_poly.entity_id
_entity_poly.type
_entity_poly.pdbx_seq_one_letter_code
_entity_poly.pdbx_strand_id
1 'polypeptide(L)'
;MGKHGIAWHEKTLGQLFCDDSAEQVVNLLLAECEKGGVQLRLRTEILSVERDDAGFTLQLNGETVAANRLVVASGGLSMPGLGASPFGYKLAEQFGLTVLPTRAGLVPFTLHKPLLEQLQVLSGVSVPSTITAEDGTVFRENLLFTHRGLSGPAVLQISSYWQSGEFVSINLLPDCSLDDFLNQQRQNIRIKA
;
A
#
# COMPACT_ATOMS: atom_id res chain seq x y z
N MET A 1 11.63 -19.00 1.87
CA MET A 1 10.78 -19.60 2.92
C MET A 1 11.20 -21.03 3.24
N GLY A 2 10.83 -22.05 2.45
CA GLY A 2 11.09 -23.47 2.81
C GLY A 2 12.56 -23.83 3.08
N LYS A 3 13.50 -23.35 2.24
CA LYS A 3 14.95 -23.58 2.44
C LYS A 3 15.53 -22.94 3.71
N HIS A 4 14.88 -21.92 4.25
CA HIS A 4 15.31 -21.16 5.42
C HIS A 4 14.44 -21.46 6.66
N GLY A 5 13.53 -22.45 6.56
CA GLY A 5 12.69 -22.87 7.68
C GLY A 5 11.69 -21.81 8.17
N ILE A 6 11.37 -20.80 7.36
CA ILE A 6 10.42 -19.75 7.75
C ILE A 6 8.99 -20.26 7.54
N ALA A 7 8.25 -20.37 8.64
CA ALA A 7 6.85 -20.74 8.65
C ALA A 7 5.96 -19.58 8.19
N TRP A 8 4.90 -19.91 7.45
CA TRP A 8 3.99 -18.95 6.87
C TRP A 8 2.60 -19.57 6.72
N HIS A 9 1.58 -18.72 6.71
CA HIS A 9 0.21 -19.09 6.45
C HIS A 9 -0.43 -18.12 5.44
N GLU A 10 -1.50 -18.59 4.81
CA GLU A 10 -2.41 -17.74 4.05
C GLU A 10 -3.48 -17.19 4.98
N LYS A 11 -3.78 -15.88 4.86
CA LYS A 11 -4.85 -15.24 5.62
C LYS A 11 -6.16 -15.21 4.81
N THR A 12 -6.35 -14.15 4.03
CA THR A 12 -7.51 -13.98 3.15
C THR A 12 -7.01 -13.62 1.76
N LEU A 13 -7.77 -14.01 0.74
CA LEU A 13 -7.53 -13.58 -0.65
C LEU A 13 -6.09 -13.86 -1.16
N GLY A 14 -5.48 -15.00 -0.78
CA GLY A 14 -4.12 -15.34 -1.22
C GLY A 14 -2.98 -14.59 -0.53
N GLN A 15 -3.27 -13.78 0.50
CA GLN A 15 -2.24 -13.03 1.22
C GLN A 15 -1.43 -13.95 2.13
N LEU A 16 -0.13 -14.02 1.89
CA LEU A 16 0.80 -14.84 2.67
C LEU A 16 1.51 -14.00 3.72
N PHE A 17 1.51 -14.47 4.97
CA PHE A 17 2.15 -13.83 6.10
C PHE A 17 3.16 -14.77 6.74
N CYS A 18 4.26 -14.21 7.26
CA CYS A 18 5.11 -14.96 8.18
C CYS A 18 4.33 -15.19 9.48
N ASP A 19 4.51 -16.36 10.09
CA ASP A 19 3.79 -16.70 11.32
C ASP A 19 4.27 -15.88 12.53
N ASP A 20 5.53 -15.45 12.52
CA ASP A 20 6.18 -14.77 13.64
C ASP A 20 6.53 -13.31 13.32
N SER A 21 7.53 -13.06 12.47
CA SER A 21 8.03 -11.70 12.23
C SER A 21 8.46 -11.45 10.80
N ALA A 22 8.20 -10.23 10.31
CA ALA A 22 8.72 -9.74 9.03
C ALA A 22 10.26 -9.70 9.00
N GLU A 23 10.91 -9.62 10.17
CA GLU A 23 12.36 -9.66 10.30
C GLU A 23 12.97 -10.96 9.77
N GLN A 24 12.22 -12.07 9.79
CA GLN A 24 12.67 -13.35 9.22
C GLN A 24 12.93 -13.23 7.72
N VAL A 25 12.13 -12.45 6.99
CA VAL A 25 12.34 -12.19 5.56
C VAL A 25 13.57 -11.32 5.34
N VAL A 26 13.76 -10.30 6.18
CA VAL A 26 14.94 -9.43 6.12
C VAL A 26 16.22 -10.25 6.34
N ASN A 27 16.24 -11.07 7.40
CA ASN A 27 17.39 -11.91 7.74
C ASN A 27 17.68 -12.96 6.66
N LEU A 28 16.63 -13.54 6.04
CA LEU A 28 16.79 -14.42 4.88
C LEU A 28 17.52 -13.70 3.75
N LEU A 29 17.09 -12.48 3.38
CA LEU A 29 17.68 -11.74 2.27
C LEU A 29 19.13 -11.34 2.59
N LEU A 30 19.42 -10.91 3.81
CA LEU A 30 20.77 -10.61 4.26
C LEU A 30 21.69 -11.83 4.19
N ALA A 31 21.23 -12.99 4.64
CA ALA A 31 21.99 -14.23 4.58
C ALA A 31 22.28 -14.68 3.13
N GLU A 32 21.34 -14.49 2.19
CA GLU A 32 21.57 -14.80 0.78
C GLU A 32 22.53 -13.78 0.12
N CYS A 33 22.45 -12.51 0.49
CA CYS A 33 23.43 -11.50 0.09
C CYS A 33 24.85 -11.86 0.57
N GLU A 34 24.99 -12.30 1.82
CA GLU A 34 26.27 -12.73 2.38
C GLU A 34 26.83 -13.95 1.63
N LYS A 35 26.02 -14.98 1.39
CA LYS A 35 26.42 -16.15 0.58
C LYS A 35 26.84 -15.77 -0.84
N GLY A 36 26.20 -14.75 -1.41
CA GLY A 36 26.52 -14.20 -2.72
C GLY A 36 27.74 -13.27 -2.74
N GLY A 37 28.37 -13.00 -1.60
CA GLY A 37 29.49 -12.05 -1.50
C GLY A 37 29.10 -10.60 -1.77
N VAL A 38 27.83 -10.23 -1.56
CA VAL A 38 27.32 -8.88 -1.78
C VAL A 38 27.88 -7.94 -0.70
N GLN A 39 28.47 -6.82 -1.12
CA GLN A 39 28.89 -5.77 -0.19
C GLN A 39 27.71 -4.83 0.12
N LEU A 40 27.32 -4.76 1.39
CA LEU A 40 26.26 -3.87 1.86
C LEU A 40 26.88 -2.64 2.54
N ARG A 41 26.48 -1.43 2.10
CA ARG A 41 26.87 -0.16 2.72
C ARG A 41 25.62 0.59 3.16
N LEU A 42 25.47 0.76 4.47
CA LEU A 42 24.34 1.49 5.09
C LEU A 42 24.79 2.89 5.49
N ARG A 43 23.82 3.81 5.68
CA ARG A 43 24.07 5.24 5.94
C ARG A 43 24.92 5.90 4.84
N THR A 44 24.77 5.38 3.63
CA THR A 44 25.48 5.85 2.44
C THR A 44 24.47 6.50 1.50
N GLU A 45 24.54 7.83 1.40
CA GLU A 45 23.66 8.60 0.53
C GLU A 45 24.32 8.81 -0.84
N ILE A 46 23.55 8.63 -1.91
CA ILE A 46 24.01 8.94 -3.27
C ILE A 46 23.72 10.43 -3.55
N LEU A 47 24.79 11.19 -3.78
CA LEU A 47 24.74 12.63 -4.03
C LEU A 47 24.60 12.95 -5.51
N SER A 48 25.32 12.21 -6.36
CA SER A 48 25.20 12.33 -7.82
C SER A 48 25.54 11.02 -8.52
N VAL A 49 25.05 10.89 -9.74
CA VAL A 49 25.35 9.78 -10.65
C VAL A 49 25.67 10.37 -12.01
N GLU A 50 26.81 9.99 -12.56
CA GLU A 50 27.24 10.37 -13.90
C GLU A 50 27.47 9.10 -14.73
N ARG A 51 27.35 9.23 -16.05
CA ARG A 51 27.62 8.13 -16.99
C ARG A 51 28.48 8.63 -18.15
N ASP A 52 29.49 7.86 -18.48
CA ASP A 52 30.38 8.07 -19.62
C ASP A 52 30.58 6.74 -20.40
N ASP A 53 31.59 6.72 -21.27
CA ASP A 53 31.95 5.53 -22.06
C ASP A 53 32.52 4.39 -21.20
N ALA A 54 33.03 4.68 -20.01
CA ALA A 54 33.62 3.71 -19.09
C ALA A 54 32.58 3.09 -18.13
N GLY A 55 31.45 3.76 -17.90
CA GLY A 55 30.35 3.22 -17.09
C GLY A 55 29.64 4.30 -16.28
N PHE A 56 29.30 3.97 -15.03
CA PHE A 56 28.69 4.88 -14.06
C PHE A 56 29.70 5.28 -13.00
N THR A 57 29.69 6.56 -12.65
CA THR A 57 30.42 7.11 -11.50
C THR A 57 29.41 7.70 -10.52
N LEU A 58 29.48 7.27 -9.26
CA LEU A 58 28.58 7.71 -8.20
C LEU A 58 29.38 8.49 -7.16
N GLN A 59 28.90 9.66 -6.80
CA GLN A 59 29.37 10.39 -5.63
C GLN A 59 28.51 10.02 -4.43
N LEU A 60 29.15 9.46 -3.41
CA LEU A 60 28.53 9.09 -2.16
C LEU A 60 28.95 10.08 -1.07
N ASN A 61 28.30 10.04 0.08
CA ASN A 61 28.74 10.81 1.26
C ASN A 61 30.09 10.32 1.80
N GLY A 62 31.19 10.84 1.22
CA GLY A 62 32.56 10.62 1.68
C GLY A 62 33.42 9.74 0.78
N GLU A 63 32.88 9.22 -0.33
CA GLU A 63 33.65 8.43 -1.30
C GLU A 63 33.06 8.50 -2.72
N THR A 64 33.87 8.11 -3.71
CA THR A 64 33.44 7.94 -5.09
C THR A 64 33.50 6.46 -5.45
N VAL A 65 32.47 5.95 -6.11
CA VAL A 65 32.41 4.55 -6.57
C VAL A 65 32.12 4.50 -8.07
N ALA A 66 32.81 3.61 -8.78
CA ALA A 66 32.57 3.35 -10.20
C ALA A 66 31.97 1.95 -10.42
N ALA A 67 31.07 1.83 -11.38
CA ALA A 67 30.44 0.56 -11.76
C ALA A 67 30.05 0.53 -13.24
N ASN A 68 30.23 -0.64 -13.88
CA ASN A 68 29.82 -0.81 -15.29
C ASN A 68 28.29 -0.93 -15.44
N ARG A 69 27.57 -1.24 -14.36
CA ARG A 69 26.12 -1.44 -14.33
C ARG A 69 25.54 -0.84 -13.06
N LEU A 70 24.42 -0.16 -13.20
CA LEU A 70 23.68 0.45 -12.10
C LEU A 70 22.25 -0.08 -12.08
N VAL A 71 21.80 -0.58 -10.93
CA VAL A 71 20.40 -0.98 -10.69
C VAL A 71 19.81 0.01 -9.70
N VAL A 72 18.69 0.65 -10.09
CA VAL A 72 17.99 1.62 -9.25
C VAL A 72 16.84 0.91 -8.53
N ALA A 73 16.96 0.75 -7.21
CA ALA A 73 15.97 0.08 -6.36
C ALA A 73 15.57 0.96 -5.15
N SER A 74 15.46 2.27 -5.35
CA SER A 74 15.24 3.26 -4.28
C SER A 74 13.80 3.38 -3.75
N GLY A 75 12.89 2.50 -4.20
CA GLY A 75 11.48 2.55 -3.81
C GLY A 75 10.72 3.75 -4.40
N GLY A 76 9.60 4.12 -3.75
CA GLY A 76 8.75 5.23 -4.17
C GLY A 76 8.70 6.37 -3.15
N LEU A 77 7.61 7.13 -3.14
CA LEU A 77 7.45 8.35 -2.32
C LEU A 77 6.74 8.13 -0.97
N SER A 78 6.21 6.92 -0.71
CA SER A 78 5.46 6.62 0.52
C SER A 78 6.38 6.49 1.73
N MET A 79 5.96 7.02 2.88
CA MET A 79 6.71 7.00 4.15
C MET A 79 8.09 7.69 4.09
N PRO A 80 8.17 9.00 3.78
CA PRO A 80 9.44 9.73 3.70
C PRO A 80 10.26 9.70 5.00
N GLY A 81 9.60 9.62 6.17
CA GLY A 81 10.28 9.47 7.46
C GLY A 81 11.05 8.15 7.63
N LEU A 82 10.82 7.15 6.77
CA LEU A 82 11.57 5.89 6.73
C LEU A 82 12.65 5.87 5.64
N GLY A 83 12.91 7.01 4.97
CA GLY A 83 13.96 7.15 3.95
C GLY A 83 13.48 7.10 2.50
N ALA A 84 12.17 7.03 2.26
CA ALA A 84 11.61 7.16 0.92
C ALA A 84 11.91 8.54 0.31
N SER A 85 12.34 8.57 -0.94
CA SER A 85 12.78 9.80 -1.60
C SER A 85 12.50 9.76 -3.11
N PRO A 86 12.48 10.91 -3.80
CA PRO A 86 12.26 10.95 -5.24
C PRO A 86 13.49 10.56 -6.07
N PHE A 87 14.58 10.07 -5.46
CA PHE A 87 15.88 9.88 -6.11
C PHE A 87 15.80 9.09 -7.43
N GLY A 88 15.16 7.92 -7.41
CA GLY A 88 15.05 7.08 -8.61
C GLY A 88 14.30 7.74 -9.77
N TYR A 89 13.27 8.54 -9.47
CA TYR A 89 12.53 9.29 -10.50
C TYR A 89 13.40 10.37 -11.13
N LYS A 90 14.09 11.17 -10.30
CA LYS A 90 15.01 12.21 -10.79
C LYS A 90 16.14 11.62 -11.63
N LEU A 91 16.65 10.47 -11.23
CA LEU A 91 17.71 9.78 -11.97
C LEU A 91 17.19 9.25 -13.32
N ALA A 92 15.97 8.75 -13.37
CA ALA A 92 15.32 8.34 -14.62
C ALA A 92 15.19 9.53 -15.58
N GLU A 93 14.69 10.68 -15.10
CA GLU A 93 14.58 11.93 -15.87
C GLU A 93 15.94 12.41 -16.37
N GLN A 94 16.98 12.37 -15.53
CA GLN A 94 18.35 12.74 -15.90
C GLN A 94 18.85 11.94 -17.11
N PHE A 95 18.50 10.65 -17.21
CA PHE A 95 18.86 9.78 -18.33
C PHE A 95 17.82 9.78 -19.46
N GLY A 96 16.90 10.75 -19.48
CA GLY A 96 15.93 10.95 -20.55
C GLY A 96 14.76 9.96 -20.56
N LEU A 97 14.53 9.24 -19.45
CA LEU A 97 13.38 8.35 -19.32
C LEU A 97 12.14 9.13 -18.88
N THR A 98 10.99 8.78 -19.46
CA THR A 98 9.71 9.38 -19.06
C THR A 98 9.27 8.85 -17.70
N VAL A 99 9.01 9.76 -16.76
CA VAL A 99 8.38 9.44 -15.47
C VAL A 99 6.88 9.77 -15.55
N LEU A 100 6.04 8.78 -15.25
CA LEU A 100 4.59 8.98 -15.19
C LEU A 100 4.19 9.74 -13.91
N PRO A 101 3.09 10.52 -13.93
CA PRO A 101 2.61 11.22 -12.74
C PRO A 101 2.41 10.28 -11.55
N THR A 102 3.01 10.61 -10.42
CA THR A 102 2.89 9.84 -9.19
C THR A 102 1.76 10.36 -8.32
N ARG A 103 0.98 9.46 -7.72
CA ARG A 103 0.00 9.77 -6.70
C ARG A 103 0.03 8.71 -5.60
N ALA A 104 -0.49 9.06 -4.42
CA ALA A 104 -0.60 8.10 -3.34
C ALA A 104 -1.66 7.05 -3.68
N GLY A 105 -1.30 5.77 -3.56
CA GLY A 105 -2.19 4.62 -3.70
C GLY A 105 -2.20 3.81 -2.41
N LEU A 106 -3.25 3.01 -2.21
CA LEU A 106 -3.48 2.28 -0.97
C LEU A 106 -3.54 3.19 0.26
N VAL A 107 -4.30 4.29 0.14
CA VAL A 107 -4.44 5.31 1.19
C VAL A 107 -5.87 5.39 1.72
N PRO A 108 -6.06 5.79 2.98
CA PRO A 108 -7.40 6.06 3.51
C PRO A 108 -8.01 7.31 2.87
N PHE A 109 -9.33 7.41 2.89
CA PHE A 109 -10.05 8.62 2.51
C PHE A 109 -10.27 9.53 3.71
N THR A 110 -9.99 10.82 3.53
CA THR A 110 -10.38 11.86 4.48
C THR A 110 -11.76 12.38 4.16
N LEU A 111 -12.65 12.45 5.16
CA LEU A 111 -14.00 12.98 4.96
C LEU A 111 -14.07 14.47 5.28
N HIS A 112 -14.90 15.19 4.53
CA HIS A 112 -15.22 16.59 4.81
C HIS A 112 -16.02 16.70 6.11
N LYS A 113 -15.89 17.84 6.81
CA LYS A 113 -16.39 18.04 8.18
C LYS A 113 -17.85 17.62 8.41
N PRO A 114 -18.85 18.09 7.64
CA PRO A 114 -20.25 17.68 7.81
C PRO A 114 -20.47 16.17 7.87
N LEU A 115 -19.87 15.41 6.95
CA LEU A 115 -20.00 13.95 6.93
C LEU A 115 -19.15 13.29 8.02
N LEU A 116 -17.96 13.82 8.30
CA LEU A 116 -17.11 13.31 9.37
C LEU A 116 -17.79 13.44 10.74
N GLU A 117 -18.46 14.55 11.02
CA GLU A 117 -19.18 14.77 12.29
C GLU A 117 -20.26 13.72 12.54
N GLN A 118 -20.93 13.27 11.48
CA GLN A 118 -21.94 12.21 11.55
C GLN A 118 -21.33 10.81 11.73
N LEU A 119 -20.18 10.55 11.09
CA LEU A 119 -19.60 9.20 11.03
C LEU A 119 -18.48 8.95 12.04
N GLN A 120 -17.87 9.98 12.63
CA GLN A 120 -16.75 9.83 13.58
C GLN A 120 -17.13 9.04 14.83
N VAL A 121 -18.42 9.05 15.21
CA VAL A 121 -18.95 8.25 16.34
C VAL A 121 -18.82 6.75 16.10
N LEU A 122 -18.65 6.33 14.84
CA LEU A 122 -18.41 4.95 14.43
C LEU A 122 -16.91 4.61 14.39
N SER A 123 -16.01 5.51 14.77
CA SER A 123 -14.56 5.26 14.70
C SER A 123 -14.19 3.95 15.43
N GLY A 124 -13.52 3.05 14.72
CA GLY A 124 -13.17 1.70 15.20
C GLY A 124 -14.14 0.60 14.75
N VAL A 125 -15.34 0.96 14.27
CA VAL A 125 -16.29 -0.01 13.69
C VAL A 125 -15.78 -0.47 12.34
N SER A 126 -15.72 -1.79 12.15
CA SER A 126 -15.40 -2.42 10.88
C SER A 126 -16.54 -3.29 10.40
N VAL A 127 -16.90 -3.16 9.12
CA VAL A 127 -18.03 -3.88 8.51
C VAL A 127 -17.66 -4.38 7.12
N PRO A 128 -18.10 -5.60 6.73
CA PRO A 128 -18.01 -6.05 5.36
C PRO A 128 -18.70 -5.06 4.43
N SER A 129 -18.04 -4.72 3.33
CA SER A 129 -18.56 -3.74 2.39
C SER A 129 -18.22 -4.12 0.95
N THR A 130 -18.92 -3.50 0.02
CA THR A 130 -18.50 -3.45 -1.40
C THR A 130 -18.40 -1.98 -1.79
N ILE A 131 -17.24 -1.58 -2.31
CA ILE A 131 -16.99 -0.21 -2.74
C ILE A 131 -16.76 -0.19 -4.25
N THR A 132 -17.45 0.73 -4.92
CA THR A 132 -17.41 0.92 -6.37
C THR A 132 -16.91 2.32 -6.70
N ALA A 133 -15.89 2.41 -7.56
CA ALA A 133 -15.39 3.67 -8.12
C ALA A 133 -16.22 4.09 -9.35
N GLU A 134 -16.07 5.34 -9.79
CA GLU A 134 -16.77 5.87 -10.97
C GLU A 134 -16.43 5.12 -12.27
N ASP A 135 -15.23 4.58 -12.38
CA ASP A 135 -14.80 3.77 -13.53
C ASP A 135 -15.42 2.36 -13.57
N GLY A 136 -16.22 2.01 -12.55
CA GLY A 136 -16.87 0.71 -12.41
C GLY A 136 -16.03 -0.34 -11.70
N THR A 137 -14.82 -0.01 -11.25
CA THR A 137 -14.00 -0.93 -10.44
C THR A 137 -14.68 -1.20 -9.10
N VAL A 138 -14.68 -2.47 -8.68
CA VAL A 138 -15.36 -2.93 -7.46
C VAL A 138 -14.40 -3.73 -6.58
N PHE A 139 -14.37 -3.40 -5.27
CA PHE A 139 -13.70 -4.22 -4.26
C PHE A 139 -14.66 -4.61 -3.14
N ARG A 140 -14.58 -5.87 -2.71
CA ARG A 140 -15.32 -6.40 -1.59
C ARG A 140 -14.37 -6.79 -0.47
N GLU A 141 -14.42 -6.04 0.62
CA GLU A 141 -13.69 -6.29 1.87
C GLU A 141 -14.30 -5.42 2.97
N ASN A 142 -13.77 -5.50 4.17
CA ASN A 142 -14.11 -4.66 5.28
C ASN A 142 -13.72 -3.20 5.03
N LEU A 143 -14.67 -2.33 5.32
CA LEU A 143 -14.45 -0.92 5.55
C LEU A 143 -14.21 -0.70 7.05
N LEU A 144 -13.38 0.28 7.39
CA LEU A 144 -13.12 0.73 8.75
C LEU A 144 -13.44 2.23 8.86
N PHE A 145 -14.33 2.58 9.76
CA PHE A 145 -14.56 3.98 10.13
C PHE A 145 -13.43 4.46 11.05
N THR A 146 -12.95 5.68 10.82
CA THR A 146 -11.87 6.30 11.60
C THR A 146 -12.21 7.74 12.00
N HIS A 147 -11.48 8.27 12.97
CA HIS A 147 -11.59 9.68 13.38
C HIS A 147 -11.26 10.71 12.28
N ARG A 148 -10.68 10.29 11.13
CA ARG A 148 -10.36 11.19 9.99
C ARG A 148 -11.19 10.91 8.74
N GLY A 149 -11.92 9.80 8.70
CA GLY A 149 -12.64 9.35 7.52
C GLY A 149 -12.71 7.83 7.42
N LEU A 150 -12.44 7.28 6.24
CA LEU A 150 -12.62 5.86 5.93
C LEU A 150 -11.28 5.17 5.64
N SER A 151 -11.16 3.94 6.10
CA SER A 151 -10.00 3.07 5.90
C SER A 151 -10.47 1.62 5.75
N GLY A 152 -9.60 0.65 6.01
CA GLY A 152 -9.85 -0.77 5.84
C GLY A 152 -9.53 -1.23 4.41
N PRO A 153 -9.30 -2.53 4.20
CA PRO A 153 -8.79 -3.03 2.93
C PRO A 153 -9.65 -2.63 1.72
N ALA A 154 -10.98 -2.55 1.86
CA ALA A 154 -11.84 -2.11 0.76
C ALA A 154 -11.52 -0.68 0.30
N VAL A 155 -11.33 0.25 1.25
CA VAL A 155 -11.00 1.64 0.96
C VAL A 155 -9.58 1.76 0.42
N LEU A 156 -8.62 1.04 1.01
CA LEU A 156 -7.24 1.06 0.54
C LEU A 156 -7.17 0.58 -0.92
N GLN A 157 -7.83 -0.52 -1.27
CA GLN A 157 -7.84 -1.04 -2.64
C GLN A 157 -8.48 -0.05 -3.63
N ILE A 158 -9.67 0.45 -3.33
CA ILE A 158 -10.39 1.36 -4.24
C ILE A 158 -9.72 2.74 -4.38
N SER A 159 -8.92 3.18 -3.39
CA SER A 159 -8.20 4.46 -3.47
C SER A 159 -7.25 4.55 -4.68
N SER A 160 -6.79 3.41 -5.18
CA SER A 160 -5.94 3.33 -6.37
C SER A 160 -6.71 3.52 -7.69
N TYR A 161 -8.04 3.54 -7.67
CA TYR A 161 -8.89 3.72 -8.86
C TYR A 161 -9.65 5.05 -8.82
N TRP A 162 -9.95 5.54 -7.63
CA TRP A 162 -10.54 6.86 -7.40
C TRP A 162 -9.58 8.01 -7.75
N GLN A 163 -10.10 9.09 -8.32
CA GLN A 163 -9.43 10.38 -8.50
C GLN A 163 -10.09 11.50 -7.68
N SER A 164 -9.32 12.54 -7.36
CA SER A 164 -9.84 13.70 -6.63
C SER A 164 -11.01 14.34 -7.37
N GLY A 165 -12.16 14.37 -6.72
CA GLY A 165 -13.41 14.94 -7.26
C GLY A 165 -14.42 13.87 -7.70
N GLU A 166 -13.99 12.63 -7.88
CA GLU A 166 -14.88 11.51 -8.18
C GLU A 166 -15.63 11.04 -6.92
N PHE A 167 -16.78 10.42 -7.13
CA PHE A 167 -17.55 9.75 -6.12
C PHE A 167 -17.14 8.28 -5.96
N VAL A 168 -17.41 7.71 -4.79
CA VAL A 168 -17.40 6.27 -4.55
C VAL A 168 -18.73 5.85 -3.96
N SER A 169 -19.25 4.72 -4.41
CA SER A 169 -20.47 4.12 -3.85
C SER A 169 -20.09 3.01 -2.87
N ILE A 170 -20.69 3.03 -1.68
CA ILE A 170 -20.38 2.07 -0.61
C ILE A 170 -21.65 1.30 -0.26
N ASN A 171 -21.66 0.00 -0.56
CA ASN A 171 -22.67 -0.93 -0.06
C ASN A 171 -22.21 -1.55 1.26
N LEU A 172 -22.88 -1.21 2.36
CA LEU A 172 -22.60 -1.72 3.71
C LEU A 172 -23.33 -3.04 4.04
N LEU A 173 -24.16 -3.55 3.12
CA LEU A 173 -24.86 -4.82 3.24
C LEU A 173 -24.60 -5.65 1.96
N PRO A 174 -23.35 -6.08 1.71
CA PRO A 174 -23.00 -6.77 0.47
C PRO A 174 -23.58 -8.20 0.38
N ASP A 175 -24.04 -8.75 1.51
CA ASP A 175 -24.50 -10.14 1.62
C ASP A 175 -26.02 -10.31 1.55
N CYS A 176 -26.79 -9.22 1.58
CA CYS A 176 -28.24 -9.31 1.55
C CYS A 176 -28.91 -8.08 0.93
N SER A 177 -30.11 -8.30 0.40
CA SER A 177 -31.01 -7.22 0.02
C SER A 177 -31.55 -6.54 1.29
N LEU A 178 -31.39 -5.22 1.37
CA LEU A 178 -31.92 -4.43 2.48
C LEU A 178 -33.44 -4.59 2.59
N ASP A 179 -34.15 -4.60 1.46
CA ASP A 179 -35.61 -4.75 1.44
C ASP A 179 -36.05 -6.10 2.00
N ASP A 180 -35.39 -7.18 1.58
CA ASP A 180 -35.70 -8.53 2.07
C ASP A 180 -35.39 -8.64 3.57
N PHE A 181 -34.25 -8.10 3.99
CA PHE A 181 -33.86 -8.06 5.40
C PHE A 181 -34.90 -7.33 6.26
N LEU A 182 -35.32 -6.13 5.84
CA LEU A 182 -36.33 -5.34 6.56
C LEU A 182 -37.70 -6.03 6.60
N ASN A 183 -38.10 -6.66 5.49
CA ASN A 183 -39.37 -7.39 5.42
C ASN A 183 -39.37 -8.60 6.38
N GLN A 184 -38.27 -9.34 6.47
CA GLN A 184 -38.12 -10.45 7.41
C GLN A 184 -38.21 -9.98 8.87
N GLN A 185 -37.55 -8.87 9.22
CA GLN A 185 -37.62 -8.33 10.59
C GLN A 185 -39.04 -7.88 10.96
N ARG A 186 -39.78 -7.26 10.04
CA ARG A 186 -41.19 -6.87 10.27
C ARG A 186 -42.10 -8.06 10.53
N GLN A 187 -41.92 -9.16 9.81
CA GLN A 187 -42.69 -10.39 10.02
C GLN A 187 -42.36 -11.03 11.37
N ASN A 188 -41.08 -11.07 11.75
CA ASN A 188 -40.66 -11.64 13.04
C ASN A 188 -41.18 -10.87 14.26
N ILE A 189 -41.33 -9.55 14.17
CA ILE A 189 -41.92 -8.72 15.24
C ILE A 189 -43.42 -9.03 15.39
N ARG A 190 -44.14 -9.27 14.29
CA ARG A 190 -45.57 -9.59 14.30
C ARG A 190 -45.90 -10.98 14.85
N ILE A 191 -44.94 -11.91 14.85
CA ILE A 191 -45.12 -13.28 15.38
C ILE A 191 -44.88 -13.34 16.89
N LYS A 192 -44.19 -12.34 17.47
CA LYS A 192 -43.87 -12.26 18.91
C LYS A 192 -44.81 -11.36 19.73
N ALA A 193 -45.78 -10.72 19.09
CA ALA A 193 -46.82 -9.90 19.73
C ALA A 193 -48.16 -10.64 19.73
#